data_AF-A0A969NKP4-F1
#
_entry.id   AF-A0A969NKP4-F1
#
_cell.length_a   1.000
_cell.length_b   1.000
_cell.length_c   1.000
_cell.angle_alpha   90.00
_cell.angle_beta   90.00
_cell.angle_gamma   90.00
#
_symmetry.space_group_name_H-M   'P 1'
#
loop_
_entity.id
_entity.type
_entity.pdbx_description
1 polymer ?
#
loop_
_entity_poly.entity_id
_entity_poly.type
_entity_poly.pdbx_seq_one_letter_code
_entity_poly.pdbx_strand_id
1 'polypeptide(L)'
;MHSCERGKRSIICDVQRNKFDFIPNGLYQILKEYEILKFDGIKQDYNHEFDATLDQYFDFLVKNEYIFECSDLDACCFPPIDLKWDEPFKITNCIIDVNNGSNHDFVNIFSQLEEIMCPFIQLRFYSKVSIEQLNSIFSKLNGSSIISVELVMPQSSDLSTDVLKKLMNNFPRVNLIFIHSAEKYKMIEKADGQAGNIILVPDKIDSALHCGKISYKTFSVNLKTFSESQKYNTCLNRKLSIDVKGEIRNCPSMPESFGNILDTKILDVLKEERFIRMWDISKDKIESCKDCEFRFICTDCRAYILNNDNIYSKPSKCPYDPYTAKGF
;
A
#
# COMPACT_ATOMS: atom_id res chain seq x y z
N MET A 1 2.62 35.84 10.41
CA MET A 1 3.66 34.81 10.20
C MET A 1 3.25 33.56 10.95
N HIS A 2 2.50 32.66 10.32
CA HIS A 2 2.38 31.28 10.82
C HIS A 2 3.47 30.49 10.12
N SER A 3 4.58 30.22 10.81
CA SER A 3 5.58 29.26 10.35
C SER A 3 4.93 27.88 10.42
N CYS A 4 4.22 27.50 9.38
CA CYS A 4 3.82 26.11 9.19
C CYS A 4 5.12 25.38 8.80
N GLU A 5 5.78 24.75 9.77
CA GLU A 5 7.00 23.98 9.57
C GLU A 5 6.71 22.85 8.57
N ARG A 6 6.89 23.11 7.28
CA ARG A 6 6.98 22.06 6.27
C ARG A 6 8.26 21.27 6.46
N GLY A 7 8.29 20.04 5.98
CA GLY A 7 9.52 19.27 5.86
C GLY A 7 10.63 20.06 5.15
N LYS A 8 11.87 19.63 5.38
CA LYS A 8 13.10 20.29 4.92
C LYS A 8 13.16 20.51 3.39
N ARG A 9 12.45 19.67 2.63
CA ARG A 9 12.37 19.68 1.17
C ARG A 9 11.03 19.11 0.71
N SER A 10 10.79 19.16 -0.59
CA SER A 10 9.60 18.63 -1.24
C SER A 10 9.98 17.59 -2.30
N ILE A 11 8.98 16.90 -2.87
CA ILE A 11 9.17 16.01 -4.02
C ILE A 11 8.15 16.31 -5.13
N ILE A 12 8.53 16.00 -6.36
CA ILE A 12 7.60 15.82 -7.49
C ILE A 12 7.36 14.32 -7.64
N CYS A 13 6.10 13.90 -7.70
CA CYS A 13 5.72 12.52 -7.93
C CYS A 13 5.31 12.32 -9.39
N ASP A 14 6.12 11.59 -10.14
CA ASP A 14 5.77 11.11 -11.47
C ASP A 14 5.03 9.78 -11.35
N VAL A 15 3.72 9.90 -11.15
CA VAL A 15 2.82 8.75 -10.94
C VAL A 15 2.64 7.89 -12.19
N GLN A 16 3.08 8.36 -13.37
CA GLN A 16 3.03 7.62 -14.62
C GLN A 16 4.32 6.81 -14.85
N ARG A 17 5.48 7.35 -14.45
CA ARG A 17 6.79 6.69 -14.59
C ARG A 17 7.26 5.98 -13.31
N ASN A 18 6.40 5.88 -12.29
CA ASN A 18 6.68 5.25 -11.00
C ASN A 18 7.95 5.80 -10.30
N LYS A 19 8.23 7.10 -10.43
CA LYS A 19 9.42 7.75 -9.88
C LYS A 19 9.07 9.03 -9.15
N PHE A 20 9.97 9.47 -8.28
CA PHE A 20 9.87 10.79 -7.66
C PHE A 20 11.26 11.45 -7.66
N ASP A 21 11.28 12.77 -7.69
CA ASP A 21 12.50 13.56 -7.59
C ASP A 21 12.38 14.58 -6.45
N PHE A 22 13.49 14.81 -5.77
CA PHE A 22 13.57 15.84 -4.72
C PHE A 22 13.63 17.22 -5.34
N ILE A 23 12.87 18.14 -4.77
CA ILE A 23 12.87 19.55 -5.15
C ILE A 23 13.00 20.47 -3.93
N PRO A 24 13.59 21.66 -4.10
CA PRO A 24 13.57 22.69 -3.07
C PRO A 24 12.14 23.15 -2.76
N ASN A 25 11.90 23.60 -1.53
CA ASN A 25 10.60 24.14 -1.14
C ASN A 25 10.23 25.41 -1.94
N GLY A 26 11.21 26.18 -2.42
CA GLY A 26 10.98 27.32 -3.32
C GLY A 26 10.32 26.88 -4.62
N LEU A 27 10.86 25.85 -5.28
CA LEU A 27 10.26 25.29 -6.50
C LEU A 27 8.86 24.73 -6.26
N TYR A 28 8.64 24.06 -5.12
CA TYR A 28 7.30 23.59 -4.76
C TYR A 28 6.29 24.74 -4.68
N GLN A 29 6.66 25.90 -4.11
CA GLN A 29 5.74 27.03 -4.02
C GLN A 29 5.38 27.58 -5.39
N ILE A 30 6.37 27.71 -6.28
CA ILE A 30 6.14 28.13 -7.67
C ILE A 30 5.15 27.17 -8.35
N LEU A 31 5.39 25.86 -8.28
CA LEU A 31 4.50 24.86 -8.91
C LEU A 31 3.09 24.81 -8.30
N LYS A 32 2.92 25.30 -7.07
CA LYS A 32 1.61 25.39 -6.42
C LYS A 32 0.86 26.66 -6.81
N GLU A 33 1.58 27.75 -7.06
CA GLU A 33 1.02 29.06 -7.35
C GLU A 33 0.70 29.23 -8.83
N TYR A 34 1.50 28.65 -9.72
CA TYR A 34 1.38 28.80 -11.17
C TYR A 34 1.00 27.47 -11.82
N GLU A 35 -0.19 27.39 -12.41
CA GLU A 35 -0.59 26.25 -13.25
C GLU A 35 0.13 26.26 -14.61
N ILE A 36 0.33 27.46 -15.17
CA ILE A 36 1.07 27.69 -16.42
C ILE A 36 2.32 28.49 -16.09
N LEU A 37 3.49 27.93 -16.42
CA LEU A 37 4.78 28.52 -16.09
C LEU A 37 5.23 29.49 -17.19
N LYS A 38 4.86 30.76 -17.08
CA LYS A 38 5.40 31.84 -17.92
C LYS A 38 6.71 32.34 -17.31
N PHE A 39 7.86 31.83 -17.77
CA PHE A 39 9.15 31.99 -17.10
C PHE A 39 9.51 33.46 -16.82
N ASP A 40 9.39 34.35 -17.82
CA ASP A 40 9.69 35.77 -17.64
C ASP A 40 8.72 36.47 -16.68
N GLY A 41 7.44 36.08 -16.71
CA GLY A 41 6.43 36.59 -15.78
C GLY A 41 6.75 36.21 -14.33
N ILE A 42 7.11 34.94 -14.10
CA ILE A 42 7.51 34.46 -12.77
C ILE A 42 8.76 35.21 -12.29
N LYS A 43 9.77 35.39 -13.14
CA LYS A 43 10.98 36.17 -12.79
C LYS A 43 10.64 37.61 -12.41
N GLN A 44 9.74 38.24 -13.15
CA GLN A 44 9.26 39.59 -12.86
C GLN A 44 8.53 39.67 -11.50
N ASP A 45 7.72 38.67 -11.15
CA ASP A 45 7.01 38.61 -9.86
C ASP A 45 7.98 38.56 -8.66
N TYR A 46 9.21 38.06 -8.88
CA TYR A 46 10.31 38.09 -7.91
C TYR A 46 11.31 39.24 -8.12
N ASN A 47 10.92 40.30 -8.86
CA ASN A 47 11.75 41.47 -9.18
C ASN A 47 13.13 41.11 -9.79
N HIS A 48 13.22 39.98 -10.50
CA HIS A 48 14.46 39.45 -11.04
C HIS A 48 15.57 39.15 -10.02
N GLU A 49 15.27 39.12 -8.71
CA GLU A 49 16.28 38.91 -7.66
C GLU A 49 16.85 37.48 -7.67
N PHE A 50 16.09 36.51 -8.18
CA PHE A 50 16.42 35.08 -8.11
C PHE A 50 16.54 34.38 -9.48
N ASP A 51 16.71 35.12 -10.58
CA ASP A 51 16.67 34.60 -11.95
C ASP A 51 17.56 33.39 -12.18
N ALA A 52 18.82 33.43 -11.72
CA ALA A 52 19.74 32.30 -11.87
C ALA A 52 19.27 31.03 -11.16
N THR A 53 18.53 31.16 -10.05
CA THR A 53 17.95 30.01 -9.33
C THR A 53 16.66 29.54 -10.01
N LEU A 54 15.84 30.47 -10.51
CA LEU A 54 14.65 30.14 -11.29
C LEU A 54 15.00 29.41 -12.58
N ASP A 55 16.04 29.83 -13.29
CA ASP A 55 16.54 29.16 -14.49
C ASP A 55 16.97 27.72 -14.19
N GLN A 56 17.69 27.50 -13.08
CA GLN A 56 18.02 26.13 -12.65
C GLN A 56 16.78 25.27 -12.37
N TYR A 57 15.72 25.87 -11.83
CA TYR A 57 14.46 25.16 -11.59
C TYR A 57 13.75 24.81 -12.91
N PHE A 58 13.64 25.75 -13.83
CA PHE A 58 13.01 25.54 -15.12
C PHE A 58 13.78 24.52 -15.96
N ASP A 59 15.10 24.63 -16.02
CA ASP A 59 15.97 23.66 -16.70
C ASP A 59 15.80 22.25 -16.12
N PHE A 60 15.71 22.14 -14.79
CA PHE A 60 15.43 20.86 -14.13
C PHE A 60 14.08 20.27 -14.57
N LEU A 61 13.02 21.08 -14.60
CA LEU A 61 11.69 20.62 -15.00
C LEU A 61 11.63 20.19 -16.46
N VAL A 62 12.22 20.97 -17.37
CA VAL A 62 12.27 20.66 -18.81
C VAL A 62 13.11 19.40 -19.06
N LYS A 63 14.31 19.33 -18.48
CA LYS A 63 15.24 18.21 -18.68
C LYS A 63 14.67 16.88 -18.18
N ASN A 64 13.88 16.90 -17.11
CA ASN A 64 13.23 15.70 -16.57
C ASN A 64 11.84 15.44 -17.18
N GLU A 65 11.42 16.27 -18.13
CA GLU A 65 10.13 16.22 -18.84
C GLU A 65 8.92 16.33 -17.90
N TYR A 66 9.05 17.14 -16.84
CA TYR A 66 7.93 17.48 -15.95
C TYR A 66 7.04 18.57 -16.51
N ILE A 67 7.58 19.38 -17.41
CA ILE A 67 6.87 20.40 -18.17
C ILE A 67 7.29 20.32 -19.63
N PHE A 68 6.46 20.88 -20.51
CA PHE A 68 6.75 21.04 -21.92
C PHE A 68 6.17 22.37 -22.40
N GLU A 69 6.73 22.90 -23.48
CA GLU A 69 6.23 24.12 -24.10
C GLU A 69 4.92 23.84 -24.85
N CYS A 70 3.92 24.70 -24.66
CA CYS A 70 2.66 24.64 -25.39
C CYS A 70 2.16 26.06 -25.71
N SER A 71 1.29 26.17 -26.71
CA SER A 71 0.63 27.45 -27.01
C SER A 71 -0.40 27.79 -25.94
N ASP A 72 -0.70 29.08 -25.75
CA ASP A 72 -1.77 29.53 -24.84
C ASP A 72 -3.14 28.89 -25.20
N LEU A 73 -3.35 28.56 -26.49
CA LEU A 73 -4.55 27.87 -26.95
C LEU A 73 -4.58 26.40 -26.53
N ASP A 74 -3.44 25.72 -26.53
CA ASP A 74 -3.34 24.30 -26.17
C ASP A 74 -3.31 24.08 -24.66
N ALA A 75 -2.93 25.09 -23.87
CA ALA A 75 -2.83 24.97 -22.41
C ALA A 75 -4.15 24.48 -21.76
N CYS A 76 -5.31 24.86 -22.32
CA CYS A 76 -6.61 24.40 -21.82
C CYS A 76 -6.89 22.90 -22.06
N CYS A 77 -6.12 22.26 -22.95
CA CYS A 77 -6.21 20.82 -23.22
C CYS A 77 -5.50 19.96 -22.16
N PHE A 78 -4.82 20.57 -21.19
CA PHE A 78 -4.10 19.88 -20.12
C PHE A 78 -4.71 20.18 -18.75
N PRO A 79 -5.96 19.73 -18.50
CA PRO A 79 -6.59 19.96 -17.20
C PRO A 79 -5.85 19.21 -16.09
N PRO A 80 -5.95 19.69 -14.83
CA PRO A 80 -5.42 18.98 -13.68
C PRO A 80 -5.94 17.53 -13.59
N ILE A 81 -5.08 16.62 -13.13
CA ILE A 81 -5.47 15.22 -12.89
C ILE A 81 -6.57 15.17 -11.82
N ASP A 82 -7.69 14.50 -12.10
CA ASP A 82 -8.70 14.22 -11.10
C ASP A 82 -8.15 13.22 -10.07
N LEU A 83 -7.94 13.71 -8.84
CA LEU A 83 -7.46 12.92 -7.71
C LEU A 83 -8.60 12.27 -6.92
N LYS A 84 -9.81 12.19 -7.46
CA LYS A 84 -10.89 11.42 -6.85
C LYS A 84 -10.50 9.95 -6.81
N TRP A 85 -10.31 9.44 -5.60
CA TRP A 85 -10.13 8.01 -5.36
C TRP A 85 -11.48 7.31 -5.28
N ASP A 86 -11.61 6.21 -6.02
CA ASP A 86 -12.73 5.29 -5.93
C ASP A 86 -12.29 3.87 -6.25
N GLU A 87 -13.07 2.90 -5.79
CA GLU A 87 -12.88 1.48 -6.01
C GLU A 87 -14.27 0.80 -5.97
N PRO A 88 -14.58 -0.17 -6.85
CA PRO A 88 -15.91 -0.79 -6.89
C PRO A 88 -16.22 -1.68 -5.66
N PHE A 89 -15.22 -2.03 -4.85
CA PHE A 89 -15.38 -2.96 -3.74
C PHE A 89 -15.37 -2.27 -2.38
N LYS A 90 -16.30 -2.62 -1.49
CA LYS A 90 -16.32 -2.13 -0.09
C LYS A 90 -15.13 -2.64 0.72
N ILE A 91 -14.72 -3.88 0.45
CA ILE A 91 -13.48 -4.48 0.92
C ILE A 91 -12.71 -4.95 -0.30
N THR A 92 -11.48 -4.48 -0.43
CA THR A 92 -10.61 -4.78 -1.56
C THR A 92 -9.88 -6.10 -1.38
N ASN A 93 -9.49 -6.42 -0.16
CA ASN A 93 -8.81 -7.67 0.13
C ASN A 93 -8.99 -8.11 1.58
N CYS A 94 -8.86 -9.42 1.81
CA CYS A 94 -8.85 -10.03 3.13
C CYS A 94 -7.54 -10.80 3.38
N ILE A 95 -6.89 -10.56 4.52
CA ILE A 95 -5.76 -11.38 5.00
C ILE A 95 -6.28 -12.43 5.97
N ILE A 96 -5.91 -13.69 5.79
CA ILE A 96 -6.29 -14.79 6.69
C ILE A 96 -5.01 -15.43 7.23
N ASP A 97 -4.78 -15.31 8.54
CA ASP A 97 -3.61 -15.89 9.20
C ASP A 97 -3.90 -17.28 9.72
N VAL A 98 -2.95 -18.19 9.54
CA VAL A 98 -3.08 -19.60 9.91
C VAL A 98 -1.84 -20.06 10.66
N ASN A 99 -2.02 -20.74 11.78
CA ASN A 99 -0.97 -21.47 12.48
C ASN A 99 -1.45 -22.87 12.89
N ASN A 100 -0.61 -23.64 13.59
CA ASN A 100 -0.94 -25.01 14.01
C ASN A 100 -2.17 -25.12 14.94
N GLY A 101 -2.54 -24.03 15.62
CA GLY A 101 -3.71 -23.98 16.52
C GLY A 101 -4.97 -23.39 15.88
N SER A 102 -4.89 -22.95 14.62
CA SER A 102 -6.04 -22.37 13.92
C SER A 102 -7.07 -23.45 13.56
N ASN A 103 -8.35 -23.15 13.79
CA ASN A 103 -9.49 -24.01 13.44
C ASN A 103 -10.43 -23.28 12.46
N HIS A 104 -9.86 -22.73 11.39
CA HIS A 104 -10.60 -21.93 10.42
C HIS A 104 -11.57 -22.77 9.60
N ASP A 105 -12.85 -22.40 9.65
CA ASP A 105 -13.84 -22.87 8.69
C ASP A 105 -13.74 -22.05 7.40
N PHE A 106 -12.89 -22.50 6.48
CA PHE A 106 -12.70 -21.85 5.18
C PHE A 106 -13.97 -21.82 4.32
N VAL A 107 -14.93 -22.74 4.51
CA VAL A 107 -16.21 -22.68 3.78
C VAL A 107 -17.00 -21.46 4.24
N ASN A 108 -17.17 -21.32 5.56
CA ASN A 108 -17.84 -20.16 6.15
C ASN A 108 -17.12 -18.86 5.77
N ILE A 109 -15.79 -18.79 5.96
CA ILE A 109 -15.00 -17.59 5.66
C ILE A 109 -15.19 -17.16 4.19
N PHE A 110 -14.99 -18.07 3.24
CA PHE A 110 -15.10 -17.72 1.82
C PHE A 110 -16.53 -17.33 1.42
N SER A 111 -17.55 -17.97 2.00
CA SER A 111 -18.95 -17.59 1.75
C SER A 111 -19.27 -16.16 2.20
N GLN A 112 -18.76 -15.74 3.37
CA GLN A 112 -18.99 -14.38 3.86
C GLN A 112 -18.18 -13.34 3.07
N LEU A 113 -16.97 -13.69 2.63
CA LEU A 113 -16.18 -12.82 1.74
C LEU A 113 -16.83 -12.65 0.36
N GLU A 114 -17.48 -13.70 -0.14
CA GLU A 114 -18.27 -13.65 -1.38
C GLU A 114 -19.53 -12.79 -1.23
N GLU A 115 -20.24 -12.88 -0.10
CA GLU A 115 -21.42 -12.05 0.19
C GLU A 115 -21.10 -10.54 0.12
N ILE A 116 -19.89 -10.15 0.54
CA ILE A 116 -19.41 -8.76 0.44
C ILE A 116 -18.64 -8.45 -0.84
N MET A 117 -18.54 -9.40 -1.77
CA MET A 117 -17.82 -9.29 -3.04
C MET A 117 -16.34 -8.92 -2.87
N CYS A 118 -15.67 -9.47 -1.85
CA CYS A 118 -14.23 -9.27 -1.63
C CYS A 118 -13.41 -10.03 -2.70
N PRO A 119 -12.69 -9.34 -3.61
CA PRO A 119 -12.10 -9.97 -4.79
C PRO A 119 -10.77 -10.69 -4.51
N PHE A 120 -10.01 -10.25 -3.49
CA PHE A 120 -8.65 -10.71 -3.25
C PHE A 120 -8.49 -11.28 -1.84
N ILE A 121 -7.79 -12.41 -1.72
CA ILE A 121 -7.42 -12.98 -0.43
C ILE A 121 -5.92 -13.25 -0.35
N GLN A 122 -5.35 -13.08 0.83
CA GLN A 122 -3.99 -13.51 1.15
C GLN A 122 -4.04 -14.50 2.30
N LEU A 123 -3.62 -15.73 2.06
CA LEU A 123 -3.47 -16.75 3.10
C LEU A 123 -2.04 -16.73 3.62
N ARG A 124 -1.84 -16.50 4.92
CA ARG A 124 -0.52 -16.48 5.55
C ARG A 124 -0.39 -17.61 6.56
N PHE A 125 0.42 -18.60 6.23
CA PHE A 125 0.73 -19.73 7.10
C PHE A 125 2.00 -19.44 7.89
N TYR A 126 1.90 -19.38 9.22
CA TYR A 126 3.05 -19.22 10.12
C TYR A 126 3.74 -20.54 10.48
N SER A 127 3.12 -21.65 10.10
CA SER A 127 3.65 -23.00 10.26
C SER A 127 3.66 -23.74 8.92
N LYS A 128 4.35 -24.88 8.88
CA LYS A 128 4.39 -25.73 7.68
C LYS A 128 2.98 -26.15 7.29
N VAL A 129 2.69 -26.08 5.99
CA VAL A 129 1.43 -26.50 5.38
C VAL A 129 1.71 -27.60 4.36
N SER A 130 0.84 -28.61 4.30
CA SER A 130 0.95 -29.70 3.32
C SER A 130 0.23 -29.36 2.01
N ILE A 131 0.58 -30.05 0.93
CA ILE A 131 -0.09 -29.87 -0.35
C ILE A 131 -1.56 -30.30 -0.31
N GLU A 132 -1.89 -31.33 0.49
CA GLU A 132 -3.25 -31.80 0.71
C GLU A 132 -4.11 -30.74 1.42
N GLN A 133 -3.54 -30.06 2.41
CA GLN A 133 -4.19 -28.95 3.09
C GLN A 133 -4.47 -27.79 2.12
N LEU A 134 -3.48 -27.40 1.31
CA LEU A 134 -3.66 -26.35 0.29
C LEU A 134 -4.73 -26.73 -0.74
N ASN A 135 -4.69 -27.94 -1.28
CA ASN A 135 -5.70 -28.46 -2.21
C ASN A 135 -7.10 -28.45 -1.60
N SER A 136 -7.22 -28.85 -0.33
CA SER A 136 -8.48 -28.85 0.41
C SER A 136 -9.03 -27.44 0.63
N ILE A 137 -8.17 -26.45 0.86
CA ILE A 137 -8.60 -25.05 1.01
C ILE A 137 -9.01 -24.47 -0.35
N PHE A 138 -8.16 -24.61 -1.37
CA PHE A 138 -8.40 -23.99 -2.66
C PHE A 138 -9.57 -24.61 -3.44
N SER A 139 -9.90 -25.88 -3.23
CA SER A 139 -11.11 -26.48 -3.80
C SER A 139 -12.40 -25.80 -3.34
N LYS A 140 -12.39 -25.16 -2.16
CA LYS A 140 -13.54 -24.41 -1.62
C LYS A 140 -13.75 -23.05 -2.33
N LEU A 141 -12.79 -22.61 -3.14
CA LEU A 141 -12.93 -21.40 -3.96
C LEU A 141 -13.57 -21.68 -5.33
N ASN A 142 -13.81 -22.94 -5.67
CA ASN A 142 -14.43 -23.29 -6.95
C ASN A 142 -15.83 -22.67 -7.05
N GLY A 143 -16.06 -21.87 -8.08
CA GLY A 143 -17.31 -21.15 -8.28
C GLY A 143 -17.46 -19.83 -7.51
N SER A 144 -16.51 -19.49 -6.63
CA SER A 144 -16.59 -18.23 -5.87
C SER A 144 -16.28 -16.99 -6.72
N SER A 145 -16.72 -15.82 -6.26
CA SER A 145 -16.39 -14.50 -6.82
C SER A 145 -14.96 -14.01 -6.54
N ILE A 146 -14.23 -14.63 -5.59
CA ILE A 146 -12.81 -14.33 -5.33
C ILE A 146 -11.97 -14.62 -6.59
N ILE A 147 -11.24 -13.62 -7.07
CA ILE A 147 -10.51 -13.67 -8.34
C ILE A 147 -9.01 -13.87 -8.19
N SER A 148 -8.40 -13.53 -7.04
CA SER A 148 -6.98 -13.80 -6.81
C SER A 148 -6.66 -14.18 -5.36
N VAL A 149 -5.68 -15.07 -5.24
CA VAL A 149 -5.17 -15.64 -4.00
C VAL A 149 -3.67 -15.47 -3.95
N GLU A 150 -3.18 -14.83 -2.89
CA GLU A 150 -1.77 -14.82 -2.54
C GLU A 150 -1.51 -15.79 -1.38
N LEU A 151 -0.40 -16.52 -1.47
CA LEU A 151 0.00 -17.48 -0.46
C LEU A 151 1.33 -17.07 0.16
N VAL A 152 1.38 -16.90 1.47
CA VAL A 152 2.61 -16.67 2.24
C VAL A 152 2.85 -17.87 3.15
N MET A 153 4.01 -18.52 3.07
CA MET A 153 4.31 -19.71 3.89
C MET A 153 5.81 -19.92 4.09
N PRO A 154 6.24 -20.64 5.14
CA PRO A 154 7.65 -20.98 5.33
C PRO A 154 8.13 -21.97 4.26
N GLN A 155 9.43 -21.94 3.95
CA GLN A 155 10.03 -23.00 3.15
C GLN A 155 9.80 -24.37 3.81
N SER A 156 9.33 -25.33 3.01
CA SER A 156 9.14 -26.72 3.40
C SER A 156 9.84 -27.65 2.41
N SER A 157 10.46 -28.72 2.93
CA SER A 157 11.01 -29.81 2.10
C SER A 157 9.96 -30.48 1.23
N ASP A 158 8.71 -30.46 1.70
CA ASP A 158 7.61 -31.24 1.12
C ASP A 158 6.93 -30.49 -0.05
N LEU A 159 7.25 -29.20 -0.21
CA LEU A 159 6.68 -28.32 -1.23
C LEU A 159 7.78 -27.86 -2.20
N SER A 160 8.20 -28.76 -3.09
CA SER A 160 9.15 -28.41 -4.15
C SER A 160 8.55 -27.39 -5.12
N THR A 161 9.41 -26.69 -5.86
CA THR A 161 8.98 -25.73 -6.89
C THR A 161 8.03 -26.38 -7.91
N ASP A 162 8.26 -27.62 -8.32
CA ASP A 162 7.40 -28.30 -9.30
C ASP A 162 6.02 -28.66 -8.73
N VAL A 163 5.95 -28.98 -7.43
CA VAL A 163 4.68 -29.19 -6.74
C VAL A 163 3.88 -27.89 -6.70
N LEU A 164 4.52 -26.77 -6.37
CA LEU A 164 3.88 -25.45 -6.35
C LEU A 164 3.45 -24.98 -7.74
N LYS A 165 4.25 -25.25 -8.78
CA LYS A 165 3.87 -24.98 -10.17
C LYS A 165 2.60 -25.74 -10.55
N LYS A 166 2.52 -27.04 -10.22
CA LYS A 166 1.31 -27.85 -10.43
C LYS A 166 0.11 -27.30 -9.67
N LEU A 167 0.30 -26.87 -8.43
CA LEU A 167 -0.75 -26.24 -7.63
C LEU A 167 -1.33 -24.99 -8.31
N MET A 168 -0.47 -24.09 -8.80
CA MET A 168 -0.91 -22.87 -9.50
C MET A 168 -1.60 -23.17 -10.84
N ASN A 169 -1.19 -24.23 -11.54
CA ASN A 169 -1.88 -24.66 -12.77
C ASN A 169 -3.27 -25.23 -12.48
N ASN A 170 -3.42 -25.97 -11.38
CA ASN A 170 -4.71 -26.51 -10.94
C ASN A 170 -5.63 -25.42 -10.36
N PHE A 171 -5.05 -24.38 -9.77
CA PHE A 171 -5.76 -23.23 -9.21
C PHE A 171 -5.22 -21.91 -9.77
N PRO A 172 -5.61 -21.52 -11.01
CA PRO A 172 -5.07 -20.33 -11.69
C PRO A 172 -5.31 -19.00 -10.95
N ARG A 173 -6.24 -18.97 -9.99
CA ARG A 173 -6.46 -17.80 -9.12
C ARG A 173 -5.30 -17.57 -8.14
N VAL A 174 -4.46 -18.57 -7.89
CA VAL A 174 -3.23 -18.42 -7.10
C VAL A 174 -2.18 -17.74 -7.98
N ASN A 175 -2.03 -16.42 -7.83
CA ASN A 175 -1.17 -15.60 -8.69
C ASN A 175 0.19 -15.26 -8.06
N LEU A 176 0.34 -15.46 -6.75
CA LEU A 176 1.60 -15.27 -6.05
C LEU A 176 1.77 -16.30 -4.93
N ILE A 177 2.91 -16.98 -4.94
CA ILE A 177 3.38 -17.78 -3.80
C ILE A 177 4.66 -17.16 -3.27
N PHE A 178 4.61 -16.67 -2.04
CA PHE A 178 5.70 -16.04 -1.32
C PHE A 178 6.21 -16.99 -0.22
N ILE A 179 7.40 -17.55 -0.44
CA ILE A 179 8.04 -18.50 0.47
C ILE A 179 9.08 -17.74 1.30
N HIS A 180 8.88 -17.69 2.60
CA HIS A 180 9.82 -17.05 3.52
C HIS A 180 10.72 -18.07 4.21
N SER A 181 11.71 -17.59 4.97
CA SER A 181 12.72 -18.43 5.63
C SER A 181 13.49 -19.33 4.67
N ALA A 182 13.72 -18.82 3.46
CA ALA A 182 14.51 -19.52 2.45
C ALA A 182 16.01 -19.33 2.66
N GLU A 183 16.83 -20.18 2.06
CA GLU A 183 18.29 -20.01 2.12
C GLU A 183 18.76 -18.68 1.52
N LYS A 184 18.09 -18.23 0.46
CA LYS A 184 18.42 -16.99 -0.26
C LYS A 184 17.22 -16.47 -1.03
N TYR A 185 17.30 -15.21 -1.42
CA TYR A 185 16.35 -14.63 -2.35
C TYR A 185 16.38 -15.37 -3.69
N LYS A 186 15.20 -15.73 -4.21
CA LYS A 186 15.05 -16.31 -5.56
C LYS A 186 13.67 -15.96 -6.09
N MET A 187 13.63 -15.32 -7.26
CA MET A 187 12.39 -15.19 -8.03
C MET A 187 12.36 -16.31 -9.07
N ILE A 188 11.28 -17.08 -9.07
CA ILE A 188 11.01 -18.11 -10.06
C ILE A 188 9.94 -17.52 -10.96
N GLU A 189 10.39 -17.04 -12.12
CA GLU A 189 9.50 -16.49 -13.13
C GLU A 189 8.51 -17.54 -13.61
N LYS A 190 7.30 -17.07 -13.93
CA LYS A 190 6.26 -17.90 -14.55
C LYS A 190 6.79 -18.53 -15.85
N ALA A 191 6.52 -19.80 -16.05
CA ALA A 191 6.63 -20.39 -17.40
C ALA A 191 5.49 -19.87 -18.29
N ASP A 192 5.62 -19.98 -19.61
CA ASP A 192 4.53 -19.66 -20.54
C ASP A 192 3.27 -20.46 -20.18
N GLY A 193 2.15 -19.75 -20.00
CA GLY A 193 0.87 -20.33 -19.61
C GLY A 193 0.65 -20.51 -18.10
N GLN A 194 1.63 -20.20 -17.25
CA GLN A 194 1.47 -20.25 -15.79
C GLN A 194 0.88 -18.93 -15.24
N ALA A 195 -0.08 -19.06 -14.32
CA ALA A 195 -0.91 -17.93 -13.86
C ALA A 195 -0.21 -16.95 -12.89
N GLY A 196 0.98 -17.28 -12.34
CA GLY A 196 1.60 -16.45 -11.30
C GLY A 196 3.06 -16.72 -11.00
N ASN A 197 3.62 -15.95 -10.07
CA ASN A 197 5.03 -15.97 -9.69
C ASN A 197 5.27 -16.72 -8.37
N ILE A 198 6.46 -17.30 -8.22
CA ILE A 198 6.93 -17.83 -6.93
C ILE A 198 8.15 -17.01 -6.48
N ILE A 199 8.09 -16.40 -5.31
CA ILE A 199 9.15 -15.59 -4.73
C ILE A 199 9.63 -16.24 -3.44
N LEU A 200 10.93 -16.43 -3.31
CA LEU A 200 11.57 -16.94 -2.11
C LEU A 200 12.39 -15.81 -1.46
N VAL A 201 12.29 -15.66 -0.14
CA VAL A 201 13.06 -14.66 0.62
C VAL A 201 13.67 -15.28 1.88
N PRO A 202 14.84 -14.78 2.34
CA PRO A 202 15.48 -15.28 3.55
C PRO A 202 14.81 -14.81 4.84
N ASP A 203 14.11 -13.68 4.80
CA ASP A 203 13.39 -13.13 5.95
C ASP A 203 12.39 -14.14 6.52
N LYS A 204 12.21 -14.14 7.85
CA LYS A 204 11.23 -14.99 8.54
C LYS A 204 9.94 -14.22 8.78
N ILE A 205 8.80 -14.82 8.43
CA ILE A 205 7.46 -14.25 8.64
C ILE A 205 6.62 -15.27 9.43
N ASP A 206 6.88 -15.38 10.73
CA ASP A 206 6.23 -16.36 11.62
C ASP A 206 5.10 -15.78 12.49
N SER A 207 4.73 -14.51 12.25
CA SER A 207 3.66 -13.82 12.96
C SER A 207 3.17 -12.58 12.21
N ALA A 208 2.08 -11.98 12.69
CA ALA A 208 1.58 -10.71 12.19
C ALA A 208 2.50 -9.52 12.52
N LEU A 209 3.58 -9.72 13.28
CA LEU A 209 4.43 -8.63 13.79
C LEU A 209 5.45 -8.10 12.76
N HIS A 210 5.59 -8.79 11.63
CA HIS A 210 6.61 -8.51 10.61
C HIS A 210 6.24 -7.40 9.61
N CYS A 211 5.11 -6.72 9.80
CA CYS A 211 4.67 -5.61 8.92
C CYS A 211 5.19 -4.22 9.37
N GLY A 212 4.84 -3.18 8.62
CA GLY A 212 4.99 -1.78 9.04
C GLY A 212 6.40 -1.19 8.93
N LYS A 213 7.35 -1.93 8.34
CA LYS A 213 8.69 -1.41 8.02
C LYS A 213 8.58 -0.45 6.84
N ILE A 214 9.08 0.78 7.00
CA ILE A 214 9.03 1.82 5.98
C ILE A 214 10.43 2.04 5.42
N SER A 215 10.56 2.05 4.10
CA SER A 215 11.78 2.42 3.37
C SER A 215 11.46 2.90 1.94
N TYR A 216 12.42 3.52 1.25
CA TYR A 216 12.25 3.92 -0.15
C TYR A 216 11.81 2.76 -1.07
N LYS A 217 12.24 1.53 -0.78
CA LYS A 217 11.89 0.33 -1.56
C LYS A 217 10.41 -0.08 -1.41
N THR A 218 9.73 0.44 -0.39
CA THR A 218 8.31 0.13 -0.12
C THR A 218 7.35 1.21 -0.60
N PHE A 219 7.87 2.30 -1.17
CA PHE A 219 7.03 3.39 -1.67
C PHE A 219 6.31 2.99 -2.94
N SER A 220 5.06 3.43 -3.03
CA SER A 220 4.18 3.15 -4.17
C SER A 220 3.86 4.45 -4.88
N VAL A 221 4.67 4.79 -5.89
CA VAL A 221 4.52 6.01 -6.68
C VAL A 221 3.60 5.74 -7.86
N ASN A 222 2.29 5.70 -7.61
CA ASN A 222 1.30 5.52 -8.66
C ASN A 222 0.04 6.30 -8.33
N LEU A 223 -0.78 6.56 -9.36
CA LEU A 223 -1.96 7.42 -9.22
C LEU A 223 -2.94 6.86 -8.18
N LYS A 224 -3.12 5.54 -8.14
CA LYS A 224 -4.04 4.87 -7.19
C LYS A 224 -3.65 5.15 -5.74
N THR A 225 -2.39 4.92 -5.38
CA THR A 225 -1.90 5.16 -4.00
C THR A 225 -1.90 6.64 -3.69
N PHE A 226 -1.46 7.46 -4.66
CA PHE A 226 -1.37 8.90 -4.48
C PHE A 226 -2.74 9.53 -4.21
N SER A 227 -3.77 9.16 -4.98
CA SER A 227 -5.14 9.66 -4.78
C SER A 227 -5.78 9.09 -3.50
N GLU A 228 -5.54 7.82 -3.17
CA GLU A 228 -6.03 7.21 -1.92
C GLU A 228 -5.53 7.95 -0.69
N SER A 229 -4.22 8.21 -0.67
CA SER A 229 -3.51 8.80 0.46
C SER A 229 -3.96 10.22 0.81
N GLN A 230 -4.59 10.93 -0.13
CA GLN A 230 -5.14 12.28 0.10
C GLN A 230 -6.25 12.25 1.16
N LYS A 231 -7.00 11.15 1.27
CA LYS A 231 -8.19 11.07 2.11
C LYS A 231 -8.15 9.93 3.11
N TYR A 232 -7.48 8.84 2.78
CA TYR A 232 -7.58 7.59 3.51
C TYR A 232 -6.23 7.07 4.00
N ASN A 233 -6.30 6.15 4.95
CA ASN A 233 -5.18 5.35 5.40
C ASN A 233 -4.84 4.28 4.36
N THR A 234 -3.69 4.41 3.70
CA THR A 234 -3.28 3.52 2.58
C THR A 234 -3.03 2.06 2.97
N CYS A 235 -2.95 1.72 4.26
CA CYS A 235 -2.82 0.33 4.71
C CYS A 235 -4.15 -0.28 5.15
N LEU A 236 -5.06 0.50 5.76
CA LEU A 236 -6.26 -0.02 6.39
C LEU A 236 -7.55 0.22 5.60
N ASN A 237 -7.57 1.23 4.74
CA ASN A 237 -8.74 1.58 3.95
C ASN A 237 -9.24 0.39 3.14
N ARG A 238 -10.54 0.07 3.31
CA ARG A 238 -11.21 -1.07 2.66
C ARG A 238 -10.46 -2.39 2.80
N LYS A 239 -9.79 -2.62 3.92
CA LYS A 239 -9.09 -3.88 4.23
C LYS A 239 -9.75 -4.61 5.39
N LEU A 240 -9.70 -5.93 5.29
CA LEU A 240 -10.22 -6.86 6.27
C LEU A 240 -9.17 -7.91 6.58
N SER A 241 -9.28 -8.52 7.75
CA SER A 241 -8.49 -9.68 8.09
C SER A 241 -9.14 -10.57 9.13
N ILE A 242 -8.72 -11.84 9.13
CA ILE A 242 -9.10 -12.87 10.08
C ILE A 242 -7.79 -13.40 10.66
N ASP A 243 -7.58 -13.21 11.96
CA ASP A 243 -6.34 -13.65 12.62
C ASP A 243 -6.33 -15.17 12.89
N VAL A 244 -5.24 -15.69 13.46
CA VAL A 244 -5.07 -17.12 13.75
C VAL A 244 -6.13 -17.74 14.66
N LYS A 245 -6.89 -16.92 15.41
CA LYS A 245 -7.98 -17.33 16.32
C LYS A 245 -9.37 -17.14 15.70
N GLY A 246 -9.45 -16.61 14.48
CA GLY A 246 -10.72 -16.30 13.82
C GLY A 246 -11.25 -14.90 14.14
N GLU A 247 -10.48 -14.04 14.83
CA GLU A 247 -10.93 -12.69 15.14
C GLU A 247 -10.90 -11.81 13.88
N ILE A 248 -11.99 -11.08 13.66
CA ILE A 248 -12.16 -10.14 12.54
C ILE A 248 -11.47 -8.82 12.91
N ARG A 249 -10.56 -8.32 12.06
CA ARG A 249 -9.75 -7.11 12.28
C ARG A 249 -9.57 -6.32 10.98
N ASN A 250 -9.19 -5.04 11.04
CA ASN A 250 -8.78 -4.31 9.83
C ASN A 250 -7.45 -4.84 9.25
N CYS A 251 -6.55 -5.25 10.13
CA CYS A 251 -5.26 -5.85 9.82
C CYS A 251 -4.89 -6.79 10.98
N PRO A 252 -4.18 -7.92 10.76
CA PRO A 252 -3.91 -8.86 11.84
C PRO A 252 -3.04 -8.32 12.97
N SER A 253 -2.31 -7.23 12.72
CA SER A 253 -1.51 -6.54 13.73
C SER A 253 -2.34 -5.57 14.59
N MET A 254 -3.60 -5.27 14.23
CA MET A 254 -4.44 -4.33 14.97
C MET A 254 -4.93 -4.94 16.28
N PRO A 255 -4.90 -4.21 17.40
CA PRO A 255 -5.27 -4.75 18.71
C PRO A 255 -6.78 -4.99 18.85
N GLU A 256 -7.61 -4.15 18.23
CA GLU A 256 -9.07 -4.24 18.29
C GLU A 256 -9.59 -5.41 17.44
N SER A 257 -10.48 -6.21 18.02
CA SER A 257 -11.28 -7.22 17.33
C SER A 257 -12.70 -6.70 17.13
N PHE A 258 -13.32 -7.10 16.01
CA PHE A 258 -14.70 -6.78 15.67
C PHE A 258 -15.65 -7.97 15.81
N GLY A 259 -15.21 -9.03 16.50
CA GLY A 259 -15.94 -10.28 16.68
C GLY A 259 -15.21 -11.46 16.08
N ASN A 260 -15.73 -12.67 16.29
CA ASN A 260 -15.13 -13.90 15.79
C ASN A 260 -15.89 -14.43 14.58
N ILE A 261 -15.19 -14.87 13.54
CA ILE A 261 -15.80 -15.32 12.28
C ILE A 261 -16.74 -16.53 12.44
N LEU A 262 -16.64 -17.26 13.56
CA LEU A 262 -17.52 -18.37 13.89
C LEU A 262 -18.97 -17.95 14.16
N ASP A 263 -19.19 -16.78 14.74
CA ASP A 263 -20.51 -16.31 15.18
C ASP A 263 -20.87 -14.89 14.71
N THR A 264 -19.90 -14.16 14.16
CA THR A 264 -20.02 -12.78 13.71
C THR A 264 -20.05 -12.72 12.18
N LYS A 265 -21.04 -12.00 11.62
CA LYS A 265 -21.12 -11.76 10.19
C LYS A 265 -20.24 -10.59 9.77
N ILE A 266 -19.38 -10.79 8.78
CA ILE A 266 -18.54 -9.72 8.21
C ILE A 266 -19.41 -8.54 7.74
N LEU A 267 -20.56 -8.81 7.11
CA LEU A 267 -21.47 -7.76 6.65
C LEU A 267 -21.94 -6.82 7.77
N ASP A 268 -22.07 -7.32 9.00
CA ASP A 268 -22.47 -6.51 10.15
C ASP A 268 -21.29 -5.68 10.68
N VAL A 269 -20.08 -6.25 10.71
CA VAL A 269 -18.84 -5.52 11.03
C VAL A 269 -18.64 -4.31 10.11
N LEU A 270 -18.96 -4.45 8.81
CA LEU A 270 -18.85 -3.35 7.84
C LEU A 270 -19.82 -2.18 8.08
N LYS A 271 -20.79 -2.32 8.99
CA LYS A 271 -21.70 -1.24 9.40
C LYS A 271 -21.22 -0.52 10.67
N GLU A 272 -20.21 -1.06 11.33
CA GLU A 272 -19.71 -0.51 12.59
C GLU A 272 -18.79 0.69 12.35
N GLU A 273 -19.12 1.83 12.96
CA GLU A 273 -18.30 3.04 12.89
C GLU A 273 -16.87 2.80 13.41
N ARG A 274 -16.73 1.97 14.46
CA ARG A 274 -15.42 1.63 15.03
C ARG A 274 -14.50 0.85 14.09
N PHE A 275 -15.07 0.13 13.11
CA PHE A 275 -14.31 -0.56 12.07
C PHE A 275 -13.87 0.42 10.97
N ILE A 276 -14.78 1.31 10.55
CA ILE A 276 -14.57 2.24 9.44
C ILE A 276 -13.65 3.41 9.83
N ARG A 277 -13.71 3.90 11.09
CA ARG A 277 -12.97 5.10 11.54
C ARG A 277 -11.46 5.08 11.23
N MET A 278 -10.85 3.89 11.19
CA MET A 278 -9.42 3.74 10.90
C MET A 278 -9.07 4.04 9.44
N TRP A 279 -10.04 3.96 8.54
CA TRP A 279 -9.88 4.25 7.12
C TRP A 279 -9.63 5.74 6.87
N ASP A 280 -10.21 6.62 7.68
CA ASP A 280 -10.14 8.07 7.49
C ASP A 280 -8.88 8.72 8.09
N ILE A 281 -7.96 7.93 8.65
CA ILE A 281 -6.70 8.45 9.23
C ILE A 281 -5.62 8.54 8.14
N SER A 282 -5.76 9.55 7.27
CA SER A 282 -4.74 9.90 6.27
C SER A 282 -3.47 10.48 6.91
N LYS A 283 -2.37 10.50 6.14
CA LYS A 283 -1.10 11.06 6.62
C LYS A 283 -1.14 12.56 6.86
N ASP A 284 -2.09 13.29 6.30
CA ASP A 284 -2.30 14.72 6.59
C ASP A 284 -2.79 14.96 8.04
N LYS A 285 -3.33 13.94 8.72
CA LYS A 285 -3.76 14.00 10.12
C LYS A 285 -2.69 13.54 11.10
N ILE A 286 -1.62 12.90 10.61
CA ILE A 286 -0.63 12.21 11.44
C ILE A 286 0.54 13.16 11.74
N GLU A 287 0.90 13.28 13.02
CA GLU A 287 2.04 14.07 13.50
C GLU A 287 3.32 13.71 12.75
N SER A 288 4.12 14.72 12.39
CA SER A 288 5.27 14.67 11.48
C SER A 288 4.97 14.20 10.05
N CYS A 289 4.08 13.23 9.85
CA CYS A 289 3.75 12.71 8.53
C CYS A 289 3.01 13.73 7.67
N LYS A 290 2.20 14.61 8.26
CA LYS A 290 1.50 15.70 7.56
C LYS A 290 2.46 16.68 6.86
N ASP A 291 3.68 16.81 7.41
CA ASP A 291 4.72 17.69 6.88
C ASP A 291 5.76 16.93 6.04
N CYS A 292 5.64 15.60 5.96
CA CYS A 292 6.58 14.74 5.25
C CYS A 292 6.37 14.83 3.74
N GLU A 293 7.48 14.92 2.99
CA GLU A 293 7.44 14.99 1.54
C GLU A 293 6.93 13.68 0.90
N PHE A 294 7.10 12.54 1.58
CA PHE A 294 6.69 11.22 1.08
C PHE A 294 5.26 10.83 1.43
N ARG A 295 4.48 11.71 2.07
CA ARG A 295 3.19 11.32 2.68
C ARG A 295 2.15 10.76 1.72
N PHE A 296 2.29 11.02 0.42
CA PHE A 296 1.37 10.49 -0.60
C PHE A 296 1.86 9.24 -1.34
N ILE A 297 3.07 8.77 -1.05
CA ILE A 297 3.66 7.57 -1.67
C ILE A 297 4.14 6.55 -0.62
N CYS A 298 4.17 6.95 0.65
CA CYS A 298 4.52 6.10 1.78
C CYS A 298 3.26 5.42 2.34
N THR A 299 3.30 4.10 2.47
CA THR A 299 2.26 3.34 3.17
C THR A 299 2.29 3.66 4.66
N ASP A 300 1.11 3.83 5.26
CA ASP A 300 0.98 4.07 6.70
C ASP A 300 0.81 2.78 7.52
N CYS A 301 1.13 2.79 8.81
CA CYS A 301 0.79 1.70 9.71
C CYS A 301 0.25 2.27 11.03
N ARG A 302 -1.04 2.01 11.32
CA ARG A 302 -1.67 2.39 12.60
C ARG A 302 -1.58 1.31 13.68
N ALA A 303 -1.15 0.09 13.33
CA ALA A 303 -0.93 -0.96 14.33
C ALA A 303 0.31 -0.69 15.21
N TYR A 304 1.28 0.06 14.71
CA TYR A 304 2.53 0.39 15.41
C TYR A 304 2.74 1.90 15.42
N ILE A 305 2.31 2.56 16.49
CA ILE A 305 2.42 4.01 16.68
C ILE A 305 3.32 4.33 17.87
N LEU A 306 3.91 5.54 17.90
CA LEU A 306 4.82 5.95 18.98
C LEU A 306 4.11 6.16 20.32
N ASN A 307 2.88 6.65 20.29
CA ASN A 307 2.07 6.89 21.48
C ASN A 307 0.71 6.21 21.32
N ASN A 308 0.44 5.18 22.11
CA ASN A 308 -0.80 4.41 22.05
C ASN A 308 -2.03 5.20 22.49
N ASP A 309 -1.85 6.30 23.24
CA ASP A 309 -2.94 7.18 23.67
C ASP A 309 -3.28 8.24 22.61
N ASN A 310 -2.49 8.32 21.53
CA ASN A 310 -2.69 9.26 20.43
C ASN A 310 -2.66 8.55 19.07
N ILE A 311 -3.83 8.28 18.52
CA ILE A 311 -4.02 7.64 17.20
C ILE A 311 -3.35 8.40 16.04
N TYR A 312 -3.09 9.70 16.22
CA TYR A 312 -2.42 10.57 15.25
C TYR A 312 -0.91 10.61 15.41
N SER A 313 -0.34 9.89 16.38
CA SER A 313 1.10 9.84 16.55
C SER A 313 1.80 9.15 15.38
N LYS A 314 3.07 9.49 15.17
CA LYS A 314 3.91 8.93 14.10
C LYS A 314 4.00 7.40 14.19
N PRO A 315 4.06 6.66 13.06
CA PRO A 315 4.36 5.23 13.08
C PRO A 315 5.69 4.95 13.78
N SER A 316 5.72 4.04 14.75
CA SER A 316 6.92 3.76 15.56
C SER A 316 8.03 3.05 14.77
N LYS A 317 7.68 2.40 13.66
CA LYS A 317 8.62 1.74 12.74
C LYS A 317 9.13 2.65 11.61
N CYS A 318 8.77 3.94 11.62
CA CYS A 318 9.29 4.93 10.67
C CYS A 318 10.56 5.59 11.22
N PRO A 319 11.76 5.31 10.67
CA PRO A 319 12.99 5.95 11.11
C PRO A 319 13.14 7.38 10.59
N TYR A 320 12.35 7.78 9.59
CA TYR A 320 12.54 9.03 8.87
C TYR A 320 12.00 10.25 9.59
N ASP A 321 12.78 11.32 9.62
CA ASP A 321 12.40 12.64 10.12
C ASP A 321 12.38 13.66 8.97
N PRO A 322 11.18 14.20 8.62
CA PRO A 322 11.04 15.13 7.51
C PRO A 322 11.66 16.51 7.77
N TYR A 323 11.85 16.91 9.03
CA TYR A 323 12.41 18.22 9.36
C TYR A 323 13.94 18.25 9.22
N THR A 324 14.59 17.08 9.34
CA THR A 324 16.04 16.94 9.12
C THR A 324 16.40 16.25 7.79
N ALA A 325 15.42 15.61 7.15
CA ALA A 325 15.56 14.72 6.01
C ALA A 325 16.55 13.57 6.23
N LYS A 326 16.45 12.91 7.39
CA LYS A 326 17.32 11.79 7.80
C LYS A 326 16.51 10.56 8.17
N GLY A 327 17.11 9.37 8.05
CA GLY A 327 16.54 8.11 8.55
C GLY A 327 16.23 7.05 7.49
N PHE A 328 16.45 7.34 6.22
CA PHE A 328 16.45 6.35 5.13
C PHE A 328 17.79 6.28 4.44
#